data_AF-A0A7D9EHS1-F1
#
_entry.id   AF-A0A7D9EHS1-F1
#
_cell.length_a   1.000
_cell.length_b   1.000
_cell.length_c   1.000
_cell.angle_alpha   90.00
_cell.angle_beta   90.00
_cell.angle_gamma   90.00
#
_symmetry.space_group_name_H-M   'P 1'
#
loop_
_entity.id
_entity.type
_entity.pdbx_description
1 polymer ?
#
loop_
_entity_poly.entity_id
_entity_poly.type
_entity_poly.pdbx_seq_one_letter_code
_entity_poly.pdbx_strand_id
1 'polypeptide(L)'
;MYKQRIFIQVSPMLTKLFHSSTKETKHLYLCALSHILHWLPKQVLLSEIPTLLPLLVQSLSCEETNLQLSTLETFYSLTHDVPKIISQYVTSLVPRYSHLAQDAPSLKIRCMSLKCLGVLTVLPHHEVYPYKKQVIQSLAKCLDDQKRLVRKEAVQCRNEWFLLGSAAE
;
A
#
# COMPACT_ATOMS: atom_id res chain seq x y z
N MET A 1 -25.40 -3.05 9.56
CA MET A 1 -25.36 -1.97 10.57
C MET A 1 -24.35 -2.16 11.69
N TYR A 2 -24.13 -3.37 12.24
CA TYR A 2 -23.21 -3.56 13.38
C TYR A 2 -21.73 -3.18 13.08
N LYS A 3 -21.21 -3.52 11.90
CA LYS A 3 -19.82 -3.21 11.48
C LYS A 3 -19.51 -1.71 11.43
N GLN A 4 -20.44 -0.90 10.90
CA GLN A 4 -20.32 0.56 10.86
C GLN A 4 -20.33 1.17 12.26
N ARG A 5 -21.23 0.69 13.14
CA ARG A 5 -21.29 1.15 14.53
C ARG A 5 -19.99 0.87 15.29
N ILE A 6 -19.43 -0.33 15.12
CA ILE A 6 -18.14 -0.69 15.72
C ILE A 6 -17.04 0.26 15.22
N PHE A 7 -16.95 0.51 13.92
CA PHE A 7 -15.95 1.44 13.38
C PHE A 7 -16.10 2.86 13.94
N ILE A 8 -17.31 3.43 13.94
CA ILE A 8 -17.55 4.79 14.44
C ILE A 8 -17.16 4.93 15.91
N GLN A 9 -17.37 3.89 16.72
CA GLN A 9 -17.00 3.91 18.14
C GLN A 9 -15.51 3.67 18.37
N VAL A 10 -14.92 2.72 17.64
CA VAL A 10 -13.55 2.22 17.91
C VAL A 10 -12.50 3.06 17.18
N SER A 11 -12.77 3.57 15.98
CA SER A 11 -11.79 4.29 15.17
C SER A 11 -11.26 5.56 15.85
N PRO A 12 -12.10 6.45 16.41
CA PRO A 12 -11.61 7.63 17.13
C PRO A 12 -10.78 7.27 18.37
N MET A 13 -11.15 6.19 19.07
CA MET A 13 -10.40 5.68 20.22
C MET A 13 -9.02 5.17 19.80
N LEU A 14 -8.94 4.38 18.72
CA LEU A 14 -7.68 3.86 18.19
C LEU A 14 -6.78 4.98 17.67
N THR A 15 -7.33 5.97 16.97
CA THR A 15 -6.55 7.14 16.50
C THR A 15 -6.02 7.96 17.68
N LYS A 16 -6.84 8.21 18.71
CA LYS A 16 -6.38 8.89 19.92
C LYS A 16 -5.25 8.13 20.62
N LEU A 17 -5.43 6.82 20.81
CA LEU A 17 -4.41 5.96 21.41
C LEU A 17 -3.14 5.93 20.57
N PHE A 18 -3.25 5.89 19.24
CA PHE A 18 -2.10 5.97 18.34
C PHE A 18 -1.30 7.26 18.54
N HIS A 19 -1.97 8.41 18.68
CA HIS A 19 -1.28 9.67 18.92
C HIS A 19 -0.64 9.75 20.31
N SER A 20 -1.27 9.18 21.34
CA SER A 20 -0.79 9.25 22.73
C SER A 20 0.18 8.14 23.15
N SER A 21 0.41 7.12 22.30
CA SER A 21 1.18 5.92 22.66
C SER A 21 2.67 6.01 22.31
N THR A 22 3.47 5.13 22.91
CA THR A 22 4.90 4.94 22.61
C THR A 22 5.10 4.21 21.28
N LYS A 23 6.29 4.37 20.64
CA LYS A 23 6.60 3.75 19.33
C LYS A 23 6.31 2.23 19.31
N GLU A 24 6.56 1.55 20.43
CA GLU A 24 6.38 0.11 20.59
C GLU A 24 4.93 -0.35 20.53
N THR A 25 3.94 0.49 20.87
CA THR A 25 2.52 0.10 20.88
C THR A 25 1.72 0.71 19.73
N LYS A 26 2.27 1.76 19.08
CA LYS A 26 1.65 2.42 17.91
C LYS A 26 1.31 1.45 16.78
N HIS A 27 2.14 0.44 16.55
CA HIS A 27 1.93 -0.50 15.46
C HIS A 27 0.68 -1.38 15.65
N LEU A 28 0.35 -1.73 16.91
CA LEU A 28 -0.83 -2.53 17.23
C LEU A 28 -2.13 -1.79 16.87
N TYR A 29 -2.19 -0.48 17.13
CA TYR A 29 -3.36 0.34 16.79
C TYR A 29 -3.54 0.51 15.28
N LEU A 30 -2.44 0.64 14.54
CA LEU A 30 -2.48 0.70 13.07
C LEU A 30 -2.91 -0.63 12.46
N CYS A 31 -2.43 -1.76 13.00
CA CYS A 31 -2.91 -3.09 12.62
C CYS A 31 -4.41 -3.27 12.91
N ALA A 32 -4.89 -2.78 14.06
CA ALA A 32 -6.32 -2.84 14.36
C ALA A 32 -7.14 -1.99 13.37
N LEU A 33 -6.68 -0.77 13.06
CA LEU A 33 -7.33 0.11 12.08
C LEU A 33 -7.35 -0.52 10.69
N SER A 34 -6.23 -1.10 10.22
CA SER A 34 -6.17 -1.74 8.90
C SER A 34 -7.13 -2.93 8.77
N HIS A 35 -7.25 -3.75 9.82
CA HIS A 35 -8.20 -4.86 9.83
C HIS A 35 -9.65 -4.40 9.85
N ILE A 36 -10.00 -3.36 10.63
CA ILE A 36 -11.38 -2.85 10.68
C ILE A 36 -11.79 -2.29 9.32
N LEU A 37 -10.88 -1.61 8.61
CA LEU A 37 -11.12 -1.07 7.26
C LEU A 37 -11.60 -2.15 6.28
N HIS A 38 -11.03 -3.36 6.34
CA HIS A 38 -11.40 -4.47 5.45
C HIS A 38 -12.87 -4.90 5.59
N TRP A 39 -13.51 -4.63 6.73
CA TRP A 39 -14.88 -5.06 7.02
C TRP A 39 -15.93 -3.97 6.82
N LEU A 40 -15.54 -2.77 6.39
CA LEU A 40 -16.46 -1.65 6.21
C LEU A 40 -17.27 -1.75 4.91
N PRO A 41 -18.58 -1.40 4.94
CA PRO A 41 -19.33 -1.17 3.72
C PRO A 41 -18.70 -0.05 2.90
N LYS A 42 -18.64 -0.21 1.57
CA LYS A 42 -17.95 0.72 0.64
C LYS A 42 -18.35 2.18 0.83
N GLN A 43 -19.61 2.46 1.13
CA GLN A 43 -20.11 3.82 1.38
C GLN A 43 -19.43 4.51 2.56
N VAL A 44 -19.15 3.77 3.65
CA VAL A 44 -18.46 4.32 4.84
C VAL A 44 -16.95 4.31 4.65
N LEU A 45 -16.44 3.32 3.90
CA LEU A 45 -15.03 3.30 3.51
C LEU A 45 -14.65 4.59 2.76
N LEU A 46 -15.47 5.03 1.80
CA LEU A 46 -15.20 6.23 1.01
C LEU A 46 -15.13 7.52 1.84
N SER A 47 -15.94 7.67 2.89
CA SER A 47 -15.91 8.87 3.74
C SER A 47 -14.74 8.89 4.71
N GLU A 48 -14.28 7.71 5.15
CA GLU A 48 -13.30 7.58 6.25
C GLU A 48 -11.88 7.31 5.76
N ILE A 49 -11.70 6.73 4.57
CA ILE A 49 -10.38 6.44 4.02
C ILE A 49 -9.48 7.69 3.92
N PRO A 50 -9.94 8.87 3.48
CA PRO A 50 -9.07 10.05 3.36
C PRO A 50 -8.40 10.46 4.68
N THR A 51 -9.06 10.26 5.83
CA THR A 51 -8.50 10.61 7.15
C THR A 51 -7.50 9.55 7.65
N LEU A 52 -7.69 8.29 7.26
CA LEU A 52 -6.86 7.16 7.67
C LEU A 52 -5.66 6.92 6.74
N LEU A 53 -5.74 7.34 5.49
CA LEU A 53 -4.71 7.13 4.47
C LEU A 53 -3.33 7.68 4.88
N PRO A 54 -3.20 8.92 5.40
CA PRO A 54 -1.91 9.43 5.87
C PRO A 54 -1.27 8.56 6.96
N LEU A 55 -2.09 7.99 7.86
CA LEU A 55 -1.64 7.11 8.94
C LEU A 55 -1.14 5.77 8.39
N LEU A 56 -1.85 5.19 7.41
CA LEU A 56 -1.43 3.98 6.71
C LEU A 56 -0.16 4.21 5.87
N VAL A 57 -0.04 5.37 5.25
CA VAL A 57 1.18 5.74 4.52
C VAL A 57 2.36 5.86 5.49
N GLN A 58 2.14 6.38 6.69
CA GLN A 58 3.16 6.46 7.74
C GLN A 58 3.54 5.07 8.28
N SER A 59 2.60 4.13 8.38
CA SER A 59 2.86 2.79 8.90
C SER A 59 3.81 1.97 8.02
N LEU A 60 3.86 2.25 6.71
CA LEU A 60 4.87 1.68 5.79
C LEU A 60 6.31 2.04 6.17
N SER A 61 6.51 3.19 6.83
CA SER A 61 7.83 3.66 7.27
C SER A 61 8.21 3.16 8.67
N CYS A 62 7.36 2.38 9.34
CA CYS A 62 7.70 1.75 10.62
C CYS A 62 8.58 0.51 10.42
N GLU A 63 9.46 0.21 11.37
CA GLU A 63 10.36 -0.95 11.31
C GLU A 63 9.67 -2.29 11.67
N GLU A 64 8.38 -2.25 12.03
CA GLU A 64 7.63 -3.44 12.43
C GLU A 64 7.11 -4.19 11.20
N THR A 65 7.61 -5.41 11.01
CA THR A 65 7.41 -6.21 9.79
C THR A 65 5.94 -6.61 9.58
N ASN A 66 5.21 -6.97 10.64
CA ASN A 66 3.84 -7.44 10.51
C ASN A 66 2.88 -6.30 10.11
N LEU A 67 3.10 -5.11 10.67
CA LEU A 67 2.39 -3.90 10.35
C LEU A 67 2.66 -3.49 8.91
N GLN A 68 3.92 -3.47 8.48
CA GLN A 68 4.26 -3.16 7.09
C GLN A 68 3.56 -4.11 6.13
N LEU A 69 3.61 -5.42 6.40
CA LEU A 69 2.95 -6.43 5.57
C LEU A 69 1.42 -6.24 5.53
N SER A 70 0.78 -6.11 6.69
CA SER A 70 -0.67 -5.90 6.79
C SER A 70 -1.11 -4.60 6.10
N THR A 71 -0.30 -3.56 6.21
CA THR A 71 -0.53 -2.26 5.55
C THR A 71 -0.42 -2.41 4.04
N LEU A 72 0.60 -3.10 3.52
CA LEU A 72 0.76 -3.36 2.09
C LEU A 72 -0.42 -4.17 1.53
N GLU A 73 -0.87 -5.22 2.22
CA GLU A 73 -2.04 -6.02 1.83
C GLU A 73 -3.33 -5.17 1.80
N THR A 74 -3.46 -4.26 2.75
CA THR A 74 -4.57 -3.29 2.79
C THR A 74 -4.51 -2.35 1.60
N PHE A 75 -3.35 -1.77 1.28
CA PHE A 75 -3.19 -0.90 0.11
C PHE A 75 -3.44 -1.61 -1.21
N TYR A 76 -2.97 -2.86 -1.34
CA TYR A 76 -3.22 -3.68 -2.51
C TYR A 76 -4.73 -3.83 -2.76
N SER A 77 -5.49 -4.14 -1.71
CA SER A 77 -6.96 -4.26 -1.78
C SER A 77 -7.63 -2.91 -2.08
N LEU A 78 -7.24 -1.84 -1.38
CA LEU A 78 -7.82 -0.50 -1.56
C LEU A 78 -7.57 0.09 -2.95
N THR A 79 -6.48 -0.29 -3.62
CA THR A 79 -6.19 0.16 -4.98
C THR A 79 -7.29 -0.27 -5.95
N HIS A 80 -7.89 -1.44 -5.73
CA HIS A 80 -9.02 -1.93 -6.52
C HIS A 80 -10.36 -1.36 -6.06
N ASP A 81 -10.57 -1.23 -4.75
CA ASP A 81 -11.87 -0.80 -4.21
C ASP A 81 -12.11 0.71 -4.36
N VAL A 82 -11.07 1.53 -4.22
CA VAL A 82 -11.16 3.00 -4.19
C VAL A 82 -10.04 3.67 -5.02
N PRO A 83 -9.88 3.34 -6.32
CA PRO A 83 -8.75 3.76 -7.14
C PRO A 83 -8.59 5.29 -7.22
N LYS A 84 -9.70 6.03 -7.27
CA LYS A 84 -9.70 7.51 -7.31
C LYS A 84 -9.12 8.17 -6.07
N ILE A 85 -9.22 7.52 -4.91
CA ILE A 85 -8.64 8.05 -3.67
C ILE A 85 -7.16 7.70 -3.61
N ILE A 86 -6.80 6.47 -3.99
CA ILE A 86 -5.40 6.01 -4.00
C ILE A 86 -4.55 6.78 -5.02
N SER A 87 -5.10 7.20 -6.16
CA SER A 87 -4.37 7.97 -7.17
C SER A 87 -3.76 9.25 -6.60
N GLN A 88 -4.44 9.91 -5.65
CA GLN A 88 -3.97 11.14 -5.01
C GLN A 88 -2.70 10.94 -4.17
N TYR A 89 -2.35 9.69 -3.84
CA TYR A 89 -1.21 9.35 -2.99
C TYR A 89 -0.06 8.69 -3.77
N VAL A 90 -0.17 8.52 -5.09
CA VAL A 90 0.84 7.83 -5.93
C VAL A 90 2.24 8.42 -5.74
N THR A 91 2.36 9.75 -5.71
CA THR A 91 3.63 10.47 -5.42
C THR A 91 4.31 9.99 -4.13
N SER A 92 3.50 9.70 -3.12
CA SER A 92 3.94 9.25 -1.79
C SER A 92 4.16 7.74 -1.71
N LEU A 93 3.39 6.97 -2.47
CA LEU A 93 3.39 5.51 -2.41
C LEU A 93 4.51 4.90 -3.25
N VAL A 94 4.74 5.41 -4.47
CA VAL A 94 5.75 4.86 -5.39
C VAL A 94 7.14 4.79 -4.76
N PRO A 95 7.70 5.87 -4.17
CA PRO A 95 9.03 5.79 -3.56
C PRO A 95 9.08 4.82 -2.37
N ARG A 96 8.02 4.77 -1.55
CA ARG A 96 7.93 3.88 -0.38
C ARG A 96 7.90 2.42 -0.79
N TYR A 97 7.06 2.06 -1.76
CA TYR A 97 7.01 0.69 -2.25
C TYR A 97 8.30 0.29 -2.97
N SER A 98 8.89 1.18 -3.76
CA SER A 98 10.19 0.93 -4.40
C SER A 98 11.29 0.67 -3.37
N HIS A 99 11.33 1.43 -2.27
CA HIS A 99 12.29 1.20 -1.18
C HIS A 99 12.07 -0.15 -0.49
N LEU A 100 10.83 -0.46 -0.11
CA LEU A 100 10.50 -1.74 0.53
C LEU A 100 10.72 -2.94 -0.38
N ALA A 101 10.49 -2.80 -1.69
CA ALA A 101 10.75 -3.85 -2.68
C ALA A 101 12.25 -4.19 -2.80
N GLN A 102 13.13 -3.18 -2.66
CA GLN A 102 14.57 -3.33 -2.85
C GLN A 102 15.31 -3.77 -1.59
N ASP A 103 14.92 -3.23 -0.43
CA ASP A 103 15.78 -3.24 0.76
C ASP A 103 15.12 -3.85 2.01
N ALA A 104 13.84 -4.23 1.95
CA ALA A 104 13.20 -4.82 3.12
C ALA A 104 13.83 -6.18 3.48
N PRO A 105 14.12 -6.44 4.77
CA PRO A 105 14.74 -7.69 5.22
C PRO A 105 13.82 -8.90 4.98
N SER A 106 12.51 -8.68 5.09
CA SER A 106 11.50 -9.71 4.88
C SER A 106 11.26 -9.98 3.39
N LEU A 107 11.39 -11.24 2.97
CA LEU A 107 10.98 -11.69 1.64
C LEU A 107 9.52 -11.35 1.34
N LYS A 108 8.63 -11.55 2.33
CA LYS A 108 7.19 -11.30 2.15
C LYS A 108 6.91 -9.82 1.85
N ILE A 109 7.59 -8.91 2.55
CA ILE A 109 7.46 -7.47 2.33
C ILE A 109 7.94 -7.09 0.93
N ARG A 110 9.12 -7.61 0.51
CA ARG A 110 9.63 -7.33 -0.84
C ARG A 110 8.65 -7.77 -1.93
N CYS A 111 8.16 -9.01 -1.84
CA CYS A 111 7.15 -9.53 -2.78
C CYS A 111 5.85 -8.70 -2.76
N MET A 112 5.32 -8.38 -1.57
CA MET A 112 4.07 -7.63 -1.47
C MET A 112 4.23 -6.19 -1.96
N SER A 113 5.40 -5.56 -1.74
CA SER A 113 5.70 -4.22 -2.25
C SER A 113 5.76 -4.20 -3.78
N LEU A 114 6.30 -5.25 -4.40
CA LEU A 114 6.29 -5.41 -5.86
C LEU A 114 4.87 -5.59 -6.40
N LYS A 115 4.03 -6.37 -5.71
CA LYS A 115 2.59 -6.48 -6.05
C LYS A 115 1.88 -5.13 -5.92
N CYS A 116 2.18 -4.37 -4.86
CA CYS A 116 1.64 -3.03 -4.65
C CYS A 116 2.09 -2.05 -5.75
N LEU A 117 3.35 -2.09 -6.18
CA LEU A 117 3.80 -1.30 -7.33
C LEU A 117 3.08 -1.72 -8.61
N GLY A 118 2.96 -3.02 -8.86
CA GLY A 118 2.29 -3.55 -10.05
C GLY A 118 0.83 -3.12 -10.13
N VAL A 119 0.08 -3.20 -9.03
CA VAL A 119 -1.36 -2.88 -9.04
C VAL A 119 -1.65 -1.39 -9.27
N LEU A 120 -0.69 -0.49 -9.04
CA LEU A 120 -0.87 0.93 -9.35
C LEU A 120 -1.16 1.19 -10.83
N THR A 121 -0.77 0.29 -11.74
CA THR A 121 -1.04 0.47 -13.18
C THR A 121 -2.52 0.43 -13.54
N VAL A 122 -3.39 -0.07 -12.65
CA VAL A 122 -4.86 -0.06 -12.80
C VAL A 122 -5.48 1.33 -12.57
N LEU A 123 -4.74 2.24 -11.94
CA LEU A 123 -5.19 3.61 -11.71
C LEU A 123 -5.22 4.43 -13.02
N PRO A 124 -5.90 5.59 -13.05
CA PRO A 124 -5.98 6.41 -14.26
C PRO A 124 -4.60 6.71 -14.85
N HIS A 125 -4.44 6.49 -16.16
CA HIS A 125 -3.13 6.56 -16.84
C HIS A 125 -2.35 7.86 -16.54
N HIS A 126 -3.02 9.02 -16.56
CA HIS A 126 -2.38 10.32 -16.33
C HIS A 126 -1.79 10.47 -14.92
N GLU A 127 -2.31 9.73 -13.93
CA GLU A 127 -1.84 9.75 -12.54
C GLU A 127 -0.59 8.89 -12.35
N VAL A 128 -0.35 7.90 -13.21
CA VAL A 128 0.67 6.86 -12.99
C VAL A 128 1.80 6.93 -14.01
N TYR A 129 1.48 7.29 -15.25
CA TYR A 129 2.44 7.38 -16.34
C TYR A 129 3.68 8.25 -16.03
N PRO A 130 3.57 9.39 -15.31
CA PRO A 130 4.74 10.20 -14.92
C PRO A 130 5.80 9.40 -14.13
N TYR A 131 5.38 8.37 -13.40
CA TYR A 131 6.26 7.54 -12.55
C TYR A 131 6.87 6.35 -13.30
N LYS A 132 6.46 6.07 -14.56
CA LYS A 132 6.87 4.88 -15.32
C LYS A 132 8.38 4.68 -15.34
N LYS A 133 9.11 5.74 -15.71
CA LYS A 133 10.58 5.69 -15.81
C LYS A 133 11.23 5.40 -14.46
N GLN A 134 10.78 6.08 -13.41
CA GLN A 134 11.29 5.90 -12.05
C GLN A 134 11.06 4.47 -11.57
N VAL A 135 9.85 3.93 -11.75
CA VAL A 135 9.52 2.58 -11.30
C VAL A 135 10.35 1.54 -12.05
N ILE A 136 10.41 1.60 -13.38
CA ILE A 136 11.20 0.66 -14.19
C ILE A 136 12.67 0.66 -13.79
N GLN A 137 13.25 1.83 -13.51
CA GLN A 137 14.63 1.94 -13.03
C GLN A 137 14.80 1.30 -11.65
N SER A 138 13.87 1.56 -10.72
CA SER A 138 13.92 0.99 -9.37
C SER A 138 13.81 -0.55 -9.35
N LEU A 139 13.11 -1.14 -10.33
CA LEU A 139 12.93 -2.59 -10.45
C LEU A 139 14.20 -3.33 -10.89
N ALA A 140 15.21 -2.64 -11.43
CA ALA A 140 16.46 -3.28 -11.87
C ALA A 140 17.13 -4.08 -10.74
N LYS A 141 17.20 -3.51 -9.53
CA LYS A 141 17.74 -4.20 -8.34
C LYS A 141 16.87 -5.39 -7.92
N CYS A 142 15.55 -5.26 -8.00
CA CYS A 142 14.61 -6.34 -7.64
C CYS A 142 14.67 -7.53 -8.62
N LEU A 143 15.07 -7.30 -9.87
CA LEU A 143 15.27 -8.38 -10.85
C LEU A 143 16.51 -9.22 -10.57
N ASP A 144 17.51 -8.65 -9.91
CA ASP A 144 18.72 -9.33 -9.45
C ASP A 144 18.63 -9.76 -7.97
N ASP A 145 17.43 -9.76 -7.40
CA ASP A 145 17.22 -10.18 -6.02
C ASP A 145 17.70 -11.61 -5.80
N GLN A 146 18.32 -11.90 -4.65
CA GLN A 146 18.82 -13.25 -4.33
C GLN A 146 17.71 -14.32 -4.35
N LYS A 147 16.45 -13.94 -4.08
CA LYS A 147 15.33 -14.87 -3.93
C LYS A 147 14.50 -14.94 -5.22
N ARG A 148 14.35 -16.17 -5.76
CA ARG A 148 13.57 -16.44 -6.99
C ARG A 148 12.15 -15.89 -6.95
N LEU A 149 11.48 -15.96 -5.80
CA LEU A 149 10.11 -15.45 -5.65
C LEU A 149 10.05 -13.94 -5.85
N VAL A 150 11.02 -13.18 -5.33
CA VAL A 150 11.07 -11.73 -5.50
C VAL A 150 11.32 -11.38 -6.97
N ARG A 151 12.26 -12.08 -7.63
CA ARG A 151 12.51 -11.89 -9.07
C ARG A 151 11.27 -12.15 -9.92
N LYS A 152 10.47 -13.19 -9.59
CA LYS A 152 9.21 -13.49 -10.28
C LYS A 152 8.23 -12.31 -10.18
N GLU A 153 8.00 -11.80 -8.98
CA GLU A 153 7.11 -10.65 -8.76
C GLU A 153 7.66 -9.38 -9.41
N ALA A 154 8.99 -9.19 -9.45
CA ALA A 154 9.62 -8.06 -10.10
C ALA A 154 9.44 -8.08 -11.62
N VAL A 155 9.55 -9.25 -12.25
CA VAL A 155 9.26 -9.43 -13.69
C VAL A 155 7.80 -9.10 -13.97
N GLN A 156 6.87 -9.64 -13.18
CA GLN A 156 5.44 -9.36 -13.35
C GLN A 156 5.14 -7.88 -13.22
N CYS A 157 5.60 -7.24 -12.14
CA CYS A 157 5.46 -5.80 -11.94
C CYS A 157 6.04 -5.02 -13.12
N ARG A 158 7.26 -5.36 -13.58
CA ARG A 158 7.90 -4.65 -14.69
C ARG A 158 7.09 -4.74 -15.98
N ASN A 159 6.49 -5.91 -16.26
CA ASN A 159 5.66 -6.10 -17.45
C ASN A 159 4.43 -5.17 -17.43
N GLU A 160 3.70 -5.12 -16.31
CA GLU A 160 2.55 -4.21 -16.14
C GLU A 160 2.93 -2.76 -16.42
N TRP A 161 4.07 -2.31 -15.89
CA TRP A 161 4.56 -0.94 -16.07
C TRP A 161 5.07 -0.66 -17.48
N PHE A 162 5.59 -1.66 -18.21
CA PHE A 162 5.97 -1.48 -19.61
C PHE A 162 4.76 -1.24 -20.50
N LEU A 163 3.64 -1.93 -20.24
CA LEU A 163 2.39 -1.82 -20.99
C LEU A 163 1.73 -0.44 -20.85
N LEU A 164 2.07 0.35 -19.82
CA LEU A 164 1.60 1.74 -19.69
C LEU A 164 2.09 2.59 -20.87
N GLY A 165 1.20 2.97 -21.78
CA GLY A 165 1.53 3.71 -23.01
C GLY A 165 1.79 2.82 -24.22
N SER A 166 1.72 1.50 -24.06
CA SER A 166 1.48 0.57 -25.16
C SER A 166 -0.03 0.55 -25.39
N ALA A 167 -0.58 1.57 -26.03
CA ALA A 167 -1.91 1.41 -26.59
C ALA A 167 -1.82 0.30 -27.64
N ALA A 168 -2.72 -0.69 -27.51
CA ALA A 168 -3.18 -1.43 -28.67
C ALA A 168 -3.66 -0.40 -29.70
N GLU A 169 -2.95 -0.32 -30.82
CA GLU A 169 -3.56 0.18 -32.06
C GLU A 169 -4.79 -0.67 -32.41
#